data_AF-A0A1C7D9R7-F1
#
_entry.id   AF-A0A1C7D9R7-F1
#
_cell.length_a   1.000
_cell.length_b   1.000
_cell.length_c   1.000
_cell.angle_alpha   90.00
_cell.angle_beta   90.00
_cell.angle_gamma   90.00
#
_symmetry.space_group_name_H-M   'P 1'
#
loop_
_entity.id
_entity.type
_entity.pdbx_description
1 polymer ?
#
loop_
_entity_poly.entity_id
_entity_poly.type
_entity_poly.pdbx_seq_one_letter_code
_entity_poly.pdbx_strand_id
1 'polypeptide(L)'
;MKKLILIAAAPLALAACGGSDEEATTEDTMAADNSTVATTDTYVTGNTMGDGGAMAGTYTTTASDGTTSTETINADGTYSVSNEAGEEVVSGTVATQNGQVCYTPEGETASLCYNQTQAGPDGTWETVSQTGERYTVTRN
;
A
#
# COMPACT_ATOMS: atom_id res chain seq x y z
N MET A 1 -41.53 -35.81 17.13
CA MET A 1 -41.14 -37.11 17.76
C MET A 1 -39.66 -37.31 17.46
N LYS A 2 -38.67 -37.39 18.34
CA LYS A 2 -38.47 -37.60 19.78
C LYS A 2 -37.24 -36.70 20.13
N LYS A 3 -37.35 -35.78 21.09
CA LYS A 3 -36.97 -35.92 22.51
C LYS A 3 -35.45 -35.81 22.78
N LEU A 4 -35.13 -34.81 23.64
CA LEU A 4 -34.15 -34.86 24.76
C LEU A 4 -32.65 -34.67 24.37
N ILE A 5 -31.78 -33.97 25.11
CA ILE A 5 -31.66 -33.71 26.55
C ILE A 5 -30.75 -32.48 26.82
N LEU A 6 -31.07 -31.74 27.89
CA LEU A 6 -30.29 -30.72 28.61
C LEU A 6 -29.38 -31.41 29.63
N ILE A 7 -28.08 -31.09 29.72
CA ILE A 7 -27.24 -31.44 30.89
C ILE A 7 -26.35 -30.24 31.27
N ALA A 8 -26.34 -29.97 32.56
CA ALA A 8 -25.75 -28.85 33.26
C ALA A 8 -24.37 -29.16 33.87
N ALA A 9 -23.67 -28.08 34.23
CA ALA A 9 -22.82 -27.89 35.42
C ALA A 9 -21.61 -28.82 35.70
N ALA A 10 -20.41 -28.23 35.50
CA ALA A 10 -19.24 -28.07 36.41
C ALA A 10 -18.66 -29.29 37.20
N PRO A 11 -17.49 -29.16 37.85
CA PRO A 11 -16.19 -28.60 37.46
C PRO A 11 -15.07 -29.68 37.60
N LEU A 12 -13.89 -29.47 36.99
CA LEU A 12 -12.68 -30.21 37.37
C LEU A 12 -11.53 -29.23 37.61
N ALA A 13 -11.18 -29.10 38.88
CA ALA A 13 -9.94 -28.52 39.33
C ALA A 13 -8.77 -29.38 38.82
N LEU A 14 -7.87 -28.78 38.03
CA LEU A 14 -6.52 -29.30 37.88
C LEU A 14 -5.60 -28.48 38.78
N ALA A 15 -5.31 -29.04 39.95
CA ALA A 15 -4.08 -28.75 40.65
C ALA A 15 -2.95 -29.46 39.89
N ALA A 16 -2.15 -28.70 39.16
CA ALA A 16 -0.82 -29.11 38.71
C ALA A 16 0.18 -28.03 39.16
N CYS A 17 0.81 -28.38 40.27
CA CYS A 17 2.04 -27.87 40.85
C CYS A 17 3.07 -27.35 39.83
N GLY A 18 3.77 -26.26 40.17
CA GLY A 18 5.09 -26.04 39.59
C GLY A 18 5.67 -24.62 39.55
N GLY A 19 5.55 -23.83 40.62
CA GLY A 19 6.52 -22.79 40.99
C GLY A 19 6.86 -21.67 39.99
N SER A 20 6.32 -20.49 40.23
CA SER A 20 7.04 -19.20 40.32
C SER A 20 6.01 -18.10 40.50
N ASP A 21 5.96 -17.54 41.70
CA ASP A 21 5.16 -16.37 42.02
C ASP A 21 5.99 -15.08 41.88
N GLU A 22 5.29 -14.08 41.35
CA GLU A 22 5.42 -12.64 41.52
C GLU A 22 6.44 -11.81 40.69
N GLU A 23 5.85 -11.16 39.68
CA GLU A 23 5.99 -9.76 39.24
C GLU A 23 7.37 -9.07 39.15
N ALA A 24 7.71 -8.67 37.93
CA ALA A 24 7.82 -7.24 37.58
C ALA A 24 7.71 -7.08 36.05
N THR A 25 6.57 -6.57 35.63
CA THR A 25 6.39 -5.86 34.37
C THR A 25 7.39 -4.71 34.31
N THR A 26 8.27 -4.71 33.31
CA THR A 26 8.78 -3.47 32.73
C THR A 26 8.93 -3.71 31.25
N GLU A 27 7.97 -3.13 30.53
CA GLU A 27 8.04 -2.92 29.10
C GLU A 27 9.32 -2.15 28.78
N ASP A 28 10.25 -2.77 28.06
CA ASP A 28 11.12 -2.02 27.17
C ASP A 28 10.40 -2.00 25.81
N THR A 29 9.29 -1.27 25.80
CA THR A 29 8.61 -0.88 24.58
C THR A 29 9.59 0.00 23.83
N MET A 30 10.24 -0.59 22.81
CA MET A 30 10.79 0.20 21.73
C MET A 30 9.68 1.11 21.25
N ALA A 31 9.84 2.40 21.51
CA ALA A 31 9.09 3.45 20.85
C ALA A 31 9.39 3.31 19.35
N ALA A 32 8.56 2.51 18.67
CA ALA A 32 8.29 2.74 17.27
C ALA A 32 7.72 4.15 17.22
N ASP A 33 8.59 5.09 16.85
CA ASP A 33 8.25 6.42 16.40
C ASP A 33 7.42 6.25 15.11
N ASN A 34 6.17 5.81 15.26
CA ASN A 34 5.15 5.98 14.25
C ASN A 34 4.65 7.41 14.39
N SER A 35 5.55 8.36 14.17
CA SER A 35 5.23 9.76 13.93
C SER A 35 4.53 9.82 12.58
N THR A 36 3.25 9.47 12.59
CA THR A 36 2.31 9.85 11.54
C THR A 36 2.14 11.35 11.65
N VAL A 37 3.11 12.08 11.09
CA VAL A 37 2.89 13.47 10.70
C VAL A 37 1.69 13.42 9.76
N ALA A 38 0.55 13.92 10.20
CA ALA A 38 -0.56 14.20 9.32
C ALA A 38 -0.10 15.30 8.35
N THR A 39 0.58 14.91 7.28
CA THR A 39 0.86 15.78 6.15
C THR A 39 -0.49 16.13 5.55
N THR A 40 -0.80 17.42 5.47
CA THR A 40 -1.93 17.86 4.65
C THR A 40 -1.49 17.66 3.21
N ASP A 41 -1.86 16.52 2.63
CA ASP A 41 -1.48 16.19 1.27
C ASP A 41 -2.07 17.22 0.31
N THR A 42 -1.20 17.81 -0.49
CA THR A 42 -1.62 18.58 -1.66
C THR A 42 -1.59 17.64 -2.84
N TYR A 43 -2.75 17.37 -3.42
CA TYR A 43 -2.86 16.54 -4.62
C TYR A 43 -2.67 17.41 -5.87
N VAL A 44 -1.96 16.87 -6.85
CA VAL A 44 -1.91 17.51 -8.17
C VAL A 44 -3.20 17.23 -8.94
N THR A 45 -3.59 18.16 -9.81
CA THR A 45 -4.77 18.02 -10.66
C THR A 45 -4.38 18.22 -12.12
N GLY A 46 -4.98 17.44 -13.03
CA GLY A 46 -4.69 17.50 -14.46
C GLY A 46 -3.88 16.31 -14.97
N ASN A 47 -3.30 16.45 -16.16
CA ASN A 47 -2.59 15.37 -16.89
C ASN A 47 -1.07 15.36 -16.60
N THR A 48 -0.68 15.54 -15.34
CA THR A 48 0.73 15.56 -14.92
C THR A 48 0.98 14.59 -13.77
N MET A 49 2.24 14.19 -13.59
CA MET A 49 2.66 13.43 -12.40
C MET A 49 2.87 14.37 -11.20
N GLY A 50 3.21 13.81 -10.03
CA GLY A 50 3.40 14.58 -8.81
C GLY A 50 4.50 15.65 -8.89
N ASP A 51 5.48 15.45 -9.77
CA ASP A 51 6.54 16.43 -10.09
C ASP A 51 6.10 17.54 -11.06
N GLY A 52 4.84 17.53 -11.52
CA GLY A 52 4.33 18.47 -12.53
C GLY A 52 4.79 18.17 -13.96
N GLY A 53 5.56 17.09 -14.16
CA GLY A 53 6.02 16.64 -15.46
C GLY A 53 4.96 15.90 -16.26
N ALA A 54 5.26 15.64 -17.53
CA ALA A 54 4.43 14.80 -18.39
C ALA A 54 4.33 13.36 -17.82
N MET A 55 3.24 12.67 -18.14
CA MET A 55 3.01 11.29 -17.69
C MET A 55 3.98 10.28 -18.32
N ALA A 56 4.42 10.51 -19.57
CA ALA A 56 5.42 9.65 -20.19
C ALA A 56 6.77 9.75 -19.47
N GLY A 57 7.42 8.62 -19.24
CA GLY A 57 8.68 8.54 -18.52
C GLY A 57 8.92 7.17 -17.90
N THR A 58 10.04 7.04 -17.20
CA THR A 58 10.38 5.87 -16.39
C THR A 58 10.40 6.27 -14.93
N TYR A 59 9.82 5.43 -14.09
CA TYR A 59 9.60 5.69 -12.68
C TYR A 59 10.04 4.49 -11.85
N THR A 60 10.53 4.75 -10.65
CA THR A 60 10.65 3.75 -9.61
C THR A 60 9.55 3.98 -8.60
N THR A 61 8.78 2.92 -8.32
CA THR A 61 7.71 2.91 -7.33
C THR A 61 8.10 1.99 -6.19
N THR A 62 8.01 2.50 -4.96
CA THR A 62 8.39 1.80 -3.72
C THR A 62 7.16 1.62 -2.84
N ALA A 63 6.84 0.37 -2.52
CA ALA A 63 5.77 0.03 -1.58
C ALA A 63 6.21 0.25 -0.13
N SER A 64 5.25 0.22 0.80
CA SER A 64 5.52 0.45 2.23
C SER A 64 6.43 -0.60 2.88
N ASP A 65 6.53 -1.79 2.29
CA ASP A 65 7.44 -2.85 2.75
C ASP A 65 8.87 -2.71 2.17
N GLY A 66 9.10 -1.67 1.36
CA GLY A 66 10.37 -1.40 0.70
C GLY A 66 10.55 -2.08 -0.65
N THR A 67 9.59 -2.91 -1.09
CA THR A 67 9.64 -3.54 -2.42
C THR A 67 9.58 -2.47 -3.50
N THR A 68 10.50 -2.56 -4.47
CA THR A 68 10.55 -1.63 -5.60
C THR A 68 10.09 -2.28 -6.90
N SER A 69 9.57 -1.44 -7.80
CA SER A 69 9.26 -1.81 -9.18
C SER A 69 9.64 -0.66 -10.09
N THR A 70 9.93 -0.99 -11.36
CA THR A 70 10.19 0.02 -12.39
C THR A 70 9.00 0.07 -13.32
N GLU A 71 8.39 1.24 -13.45
CA GLU A 71 7.31 1.50 -14.40
C GLU A 71 7.84 2.33 -15.57
N THR A 72 7.50 1.94 -16.80
CA THR A 72 7.72 2.77 -17.99
C THR A 72 6.37 3.11 -18.61
N ILE A 73 6.09 4.41 -18.75
CA ILE A 73 4.92 4.93 -19.45
C ILE A 73 5.37 5.54 -20.77
N ASN A 74 4.85 5.02 -21.87
CA ASN A 74 5.10 5.53 -23.21
C ASN A 74 4.19 6.72 -23.53
N ALA A 75 4.62 7.54 -24.50
CA ALA A 75 3.86 8.72 -24.93
C ALA A 75 2.51 8.39 -25.60
N ASP A 76 2.31 7.14 -26.04
CA ASP A 76 1.05 6.65 -26.61
C ASP A 76 0.04 6.20 -25.54
N GLY A 77 0.40 6.28 -24.25
CA GLY A 77 -0.46 5.85 -23.15
C GLY A 77 -0.40 4.35 -22.87
N THR A 78 0.59 3.62 -23.39
CA THR A 78 0.89 2.26 -22.91
C THR A 78 1.87 2.30 -21.74
N TYR A 79 1.81 1.29 -20.86
CA TYR A 79 2.76 1.15 -19.77
C TYR A 79 3.22 -0.30 -19.60
N SER A 80 4.40 -0.48 -19.00
CA SER A 80 4.89 -1.75 -18.47
C SER A 80 5.51 -1.55 -17.09
N VAL A 81 5.39 -2.57 -16.25
CA VAL A 81 5.95 -2.63 -14.89
C VAL A 81 6.83 -3.86 -14.80
N SER A 82 8.06 -3.65 -14.35
CA SER A 82 9.01 -4.71 -14.04
C SER A 82 9.27 -4.79 -12.54
N ASN A 83 9.46 -6.01 -12.04
CA ASN A 83 9.93 -6.24 -10.68
C ASN A 83 11.40 -5.83 -10.52
N GLU A 84 11.96 -5.98 -9.31
CA GLU A 84 13.37 -5.65 -9.02
C GLU A 84 14.38 -6.47 -9.84
N ALA A 85 13.99 -7.67 -10.30
CA ALA A 85 14.81 -8.51 -11.16
C ALA A 85 14.76 -8.07 -12.64
N GLY A 86 13.96 -7.06 -12.98
CA GLY A 86 13.77 -6.56 -14.34
C GLY A 86 12.80 -7.39 -15.18
N GLU A 87 12.10 -8.34 -14.58
CA GLU A 87 11.08 -9.14 -15.28
C GLU A 87 9.78 -8.33 -15.35
N GLU A 88 9.20 -8.22 -16.55
CA GLU A 88 7.87 -7.60 -16.71
C GLU A 88 6.81 -8.44 -15.99
N VAL A 89 6.06 -7.79 -15.10
CA VAL A 89 5.01 -8.41 -14.30
C VAL A 89 3.62 -7.92 -14.68
N VAL A 90 3.51 -6.71 -15.23
CA VAL A 90 2.25 -6.10 -15.66
C VAL A 90 2.51 -5.19 -16.83
N SER A 91 1.59 -5.14 -17.79
CA SER A 91 1.53 -4.12 -18.84
C SER A 91 0.08 -3.78 -19.16
N GLY A 92 -0.14 -2.68 -19.87
CA GLY A 92 -1.47 -2.23 -20.22
C GLY A 92 -1.52 -0.81 -20.75
N THR A 93 -2.64 -0.14 -20.49
CA THR A 93 -2.86 1.27 -20.88
C THR A 93 -3.03 2.16 -19.67
N VAL A 94 -2.59 3.41 -19.78
CA VAL A 94 -2.69 4.43 -18.73
C VAL A 94 -3.28 5.70 -19.31
N ALA A 95 -4.18 6.33 -18.55
CA ALA A 95 -4.80 7.60 -18.91
C ALA A 95 -5.13 8.41 -17.65
N THR A 96 -5.26 9.73 -17.82
CA THR A 96 -5.83 10.57 -16.77
C THR A 96 -7.36 10.53 -16.83
N GLN A 97 -8.02 10.21 -15.72
CA GLN A 97 -9.47 10.30 -15.59
C GLN A 97 -9.82 11.03 -14.29
N ASN A 98 -10.66 12.07 -14.36
CA ASN A 98 -11.05 12.87 -13.19
C ASN A 98 -9.87 13.42 -12.36
N GLY A 99 -8.75 13.73 -13.00
CA GLY A 99 -7.53 14.21 -12.33
C GLY A 99 -6.69 13.12 -11.65
N GLN A 100 -7.06 11.84 -11.81
CA GLN A 100 -6.33 10.68 -11.33
C GLN A 100 -5.59 9.99 -12.47
N VAL A 101 -4.49 9.30 -12.16
CA VAL A 101 -3.78 8.43 -13.10
C VAL A 101 -4.41 7.04 -13.00
N CYS A 102 -4.99 6.56 -14.10
CA CYS A 102 -5.77 5.32 -14.14
C CYS A 102 -5.12 4.31 -15.07
N TYR A 103 -4.73 3.18 -14.51
CA TYR A 103 -4.08 2.06 -15.20
C TYR A 103 -5.11 0.97 -15.50
N THR A 104 -5.15 0.50 -16.74
CA THR A 104 -5.97 -0.64 -17.16
C THR A 104 -5.02 -1.74 -17.63
N PRO A 105 -4.79 -2.77 -16.79
CA PRO A 105 -3.95 -3.90 -17.15
C PRO A 105 -4.45 -4.60 -18.42
N GLU A 106 -3.54 -5.21 -19.17
CA GLU A 106 -3.91 -5.98 -20.34
C GLU A 106 -4.86 -7.14 -19.97
N GLY A 107 -5.90 -7.32 -20.78
CA GLY A 107 -6.95 -8.32 -20.54
C GLY A 107 -8.01 -7.91 -19.51
N GLU A 108 -7.82 -6.80 -18.82
CA GLU A 108 -8.78 -6.24 -17.87
C GLU A 108 -9.63 -5.13 -18.49
N THR A 109 -10.83 -4.95 -17.95
CA THR A 109 -11.74 -3.85 -18.34
C THR A 109 -11.86 -2.78 -17.27
N ALA A 110 -11.47 -3.09 -16.03
CA ALA A 110 -11.50 -2.17 -14.92
C ALA A 110 -10.16 -1.45 -14.78
N SER A 111 -10.23 -0.13 -14.58
CA SER A 111 -9.04 0.69 -14.31
C SER A 111 -8.78 0.84 -12.81
N LEU A 112 -7.51 0.83 -12.43
CA LEU A 112 -7.01 1.19 -11.11
C LEU A 112 -6.55 2.64 -11.12
N CYS A 113 -7.31 3.52 -10.46
CA CYS A 113 -7.03 4.95 -10.41
C CYS A 113 -6.31 5.38 -9.12
N TYR A 114 -5.34 6.28 -9.27
CA TYR A 114 -4.51 6.79 -8.19
C TYR A 114 -4.46 8.31 -8.19
N ASN A 115 -4.51 8.90 -6.99
CA ASN A 115 -4.20 10.31 -6.78
C ASN A 115 -2.70 10.49 -6.64
N GLN A 116 -2.16 11.54 -7.24
CA GLN A 116 -0.74 11.89 -7.10
C GLN A 116 -0.62 13.06 -6.12
N THR A 117 0.24 12.95 -5.11
CA THR A 117 0.60 14.11 -4.28
C THR A 117 1.57 15.01 -5.04
N GLN A 118 1.70 16.25 -4.60
CA GLN A 118 2.77 17.13 -5.07
C GLN A 118 4.12 16.63 -4.57
N ALA A 119 5.12 16.64 -5.44
CA ALA A 119 6.47 16.24 -5.10
C ALA A 119 7.08 17.13 -4.01
N GLY A 120 7.84 16.49 -3.12
CA GLY A 120 8.65 17.14 -2.11
C GLY A 120 9.89 17.81 -2.69
N PRO A 121 10.69 18.50 -1.84
CA PRO A 121 11.93 19.16 -2.25
C PRO A 121 13.00 18.21 -2.82
N ASP A 122 12.91 16.92 -2.51
CA ASP A 122 13.75 15.83 -3.01
C ASP A 122 13.28 15.29 -4.37
N GLY A 123 12.15 15.77 -4.89
CA GLY A 123 11.57 15.34 -6.16
C GLY A 123 10.77 14.05 -6.08
N THR A 124 10.58 13.47 -4.88
CA THR A 124 9.73 12.29 -4.68
C THR A 124 8.29 12.72 -4.39
N TRP A 125 7.32 11.90 -4.79
CA TRP A 125 5.91 12.10 -4.45
C TRP A 125 5.26 10.77 -4.10
N GLU A 126 4.01 10.81 -3.67
CA GLU A 126 3.23 9.62 -3.33
C GLU A 126 2.11 9.43 -4.35
N THR A 127 1.95 8.19 -4.81
CA THR A 127 0.74 7.75 -5.50
C THR A 127 -0.18 7.04 -4.50
N VAL A 128 -1.45 7.44 -4.44
CA VAL A 128 -2.41 7.00 -3.43
C VAL A 128 -3.59 6.31 -4.11
N SER A 129 -3.80 5.04 -3.80
CA SER A 129 -4.88 4.23 -4.35
C SER A 129 -6.25 4.66 -3.81
N GLN A 130 -7.32 4.14 -4.40
CA GLN A 130 -8.69 4.37 -3.92
C GLN A 130 -8.97 3.78 -2.53
N THR A 131 -8.18 2.81 -2.07
CA THR A 131 -8.28 2.22 -0.73
C THR A 131 -7.38 2.93 0.28
N GLY A 132 -6.61 3.94 -0.14
CA GLY A 132 -5.70 4.72 0.71
C GLY A 132 -4.31 4.11 0.84
N GLU A 133 -3.99 3.06 0.09
CA GLU A 133 -2.63 2.53 0.00
C GLU A 133 -1.71 3.51 -0.73
N ARG A 134 -0.46 3.61 -0.28
CA ARG A 134 0.49 4.62 -0.76
C ARG A 134 1.76 3.97 -1.24
N TYR A 135 2.32 4.56 -2.29
CA TYR A 135 3.62 4.18 -2.83
C TYR A 135 4.43 5.45 -3.10
N THR A 136 5.69 5.42 -2.72
CA THR A 136 6.63 6.50 -3.04
C THR A 136 7.09 6.34 -4.48
N VAL A 137 7.08 7.43 -5.24
CA VAL A 137 7.45 7.45 -6.65
C VAL A 137 8.60 8.42 -6.87
N THR A 138 9.57 7.98 -7.67
CA THR A 138 10.66 8.82 -8.18
C THR A 138 10.72 8.69 -9.70
N ARG A 139 10.92 9.80 -10.41
CA ARG A 139 11.23 9.78 -11.84
C ARG A 139 12.73 9.54 -12.08
N ASN A 140 13.04 8.66 -13.02
CA ASN A 140 14.41 8.31 -13.43
C ASN A 140 14.93 9.16 -14.59
#